data_AF-A0A6P2FUC0-F1
#
_entry.id   AF-A0A6P2FUC0-F1
#
_cell.length_a   1.000
_cell.length_b   1.000
_cell.length_c   1.000
_cell.angle_alpha   90.00
_cell.angle_beta   90.00
_cell.angle_gamma   90.00
#
_symmetry.space_group_name_H-M   'P 1'
#
loop_
_entity.id
_entity.type
_entity.pdbx_description
1 polymer ?
#
loop_
_entity_poly.entity_id
_entity_poly.type
_entity_poly.pdbx_seq_one_letter_code
_entity_poly.pdbx_strand_id
1 'polypeptide(L)'
;MGLTSTERTNPRTFELLTLKDPAAVARLISLSNAAGYHRSGNSVKSVRDAVRVIGTRASYDALLAIFTLDLVTFPTHLQPLRNFLTRHIFSVLATARRIAPYASPEHVVADQTHLAFVAIVDKLGIALAMGRMHGATMPAMMAVASDSRHWLHGMPEFDEAFELSAQVARSWDMSEEVPQDLEHLARWAEHMPVMSSACHHVLAAEALLDAKKGMGNDALLEAPFRDWPVIQNLFTRGVDPMSLVADW
;
A
#
# COMPACT_ATOMS: atom_id res chain seq x y z
N MET A 1 -15.45 -8.12 22.92
CA MET A 1 -15.16 -6.69 23.23
C MET A 1 -14.10 -6.21 22.26
N GLY A 2 -14.41 -5.22 21.43
CA GLY A 2 -13.45 -4.60 20.52
C GLY A 2 -12.71 -3.43 21.18
N LEU A 3 -11.54 -3.08 20.66
CA LEU A 3 -10.79 -1.90 21.09
C LEU A 3 -11.50 -0.63 20.62
N THR A 4 -11.52 0.40 21.48
CA THR A 4 -11.95 1.76 21.14
C THR A 4 -10.97 2.42 20.14
N SER A 5 -11.40 3.48 19.45
CA SER A 5 -10.54 4.22 18.50
C SER A 5 -9.28 4.80 19.15
N THR A 6 -9.40 5.28 20.40
CA THR A 6 -8.27 5.78 21.19
C THR A 6 -7.30 4.67 21.58
N GLU A 7 -7.80 3.48 21.92
CA GLU A 7 -6.93 2.33 22.24
C GLU A 7 -6.22 1.78 21.01
N ARG A 8 -6.85 1.81 19.83
CA ARG A 8 -6.22 1.37 18.55
C ARG A 8 -5.03 2.22 18.15
N THR A 9 -5.02 3.50 18.53
CA THR A 9 -3.93 4.43 18.22
C THR A 9 -2.89 4.53 19.34
N ASN A 10 -3.14 3.92 20.50
CA ASN A 10 -2.21 3.95 21.63
C ASN A 10 -0.97 3.06 21.35
N PRO A 11 0.25 3.64 21.36
CA PRO A 11 1.48 2.88 21.12
C PRO A 11 1.67 1.70 22.06
N ARG A 12 1.21 1.81 23.31
CA ARG A 12 1.32 0.74 24.32
C ARG A 12 0.37 -0.41 24.02
N THR A 13 -0.83 -0.12 23.55
CA THR A 13 -1.79 -1.15 23.12
C THR A 13 -1.24 -1.90 21.91
N PHE A 14 -0.73 -1.19 20.91
CA PHE A 14 -0.07 -1.79 19.75
C PHE A 14 1.11 -2.69 20.15
N GLU A 15 1.99 -2.21 21.04
CA GLU A 15 3.10 -3.00 21.58
C GLU A 15 2.59 -4.30 22.22
N LEU A 16 1.60 -4.22 23.11
CA LEU A 16 1.03 -5.38 23.80
C LEU A 16 0.35 -6.38 22.87
N LEU A 17 -0.32 -5.90 21.81
CA LEU A 17 -0.93 -6.77 20.79
C LEU A 17 0.15 -7.46 19.96
N THR A 18 1.17 -6.72 19.52
CA THR A 18 2.28 -7.27 18.74
C THR A 18 3.03 -8.35 19.51
N LEU A 19 3.24 -8.15 20.82
CA LEU A 19 3.90 -9.13 21.68
C LEU A 19 3.16 -10.48 21.81
N LYS A 20 1.88 -10.56 21.43
CA LYS A 20 1.12 -11.83 21.40
C LYS A 20 1.47 -12.70 20.19
N ASP A 21 2.14 -12.14 19.19
CA ASP A 21 2.54 -12.84 17.97
C ASP A 21 4.07 -12.72 17.79
N PRO A 22 4.84 -13.79 18.11
CA PRO A 22 6.30 -13.80 17.93
C PRO A 22 6.76 -13.52 16.49
N ALA A 23 5.98 -13.90 15.48
CA ALA A 23 6.31 -13.60 14.09
C ALA A 23 6.16 -12.11 13.81
N ALA A 24 5.10 -11.47 14.32
CA ALA A 24 4.92 -10.01 14.26
C ALA A 24 6.11 -9.27 14.90
N VAL A 25 6.52 -9.72 16.09
CA VAL A 25 7.67 -9.17 16.82
C VAL A 25 8.94 -9.25 15.99
N ALA A 26 9.27 -10.44 15.48
CA ALA A 26 10.47 -10.67 14.69
C ALA A 26 10.51 -9.81 13.42
N ARG A 27 9.37 -9.71 12.72
CA ARG A 27 9.23 -8.92 11.49
C ARG A 27 9.38 -7.43 11.77
N LEU A 28 8.73 -6.92 12.80
CA LEU A 28 8.82 -5.51 13.15
C LEU A 28 10.24 -5.12 13.58
N ILE A 29 10.92 -5.97 14.35
CA ILE A 29 12.34 -5.78 14.71
C ILE A 29 13.22 -5.84 13.46
N SER A 30 13.02 -6.82 12.58
CA SER A 30 13.78 -6.96 11.34
C SER A 30 13.63 -5.74 10.44
N LEU A 31 12.39 -5.26 10.24
CA LEU A 31 12.11 -4.05 9.48
C LEU A 31 12.78 -2.82 10.09
N SER A 32 12.76 -2.68 11.41
CA SER A 32 13.38 -1.55 12.11
C SER A 32 14.90 -1.51 11.99
N ASN A 33 15.52 -2.66 11.77
CA ASN A 33 16.95 -2.78 11.51
C ASN A 33 17.29 -2.72 10.01
N ALA A 34 16.31 -2.65 9.11
CA ALA A 34 16.57 -2.50 7.68
C ALA A 34 17.17 -1.11 7.39
N ALA A 35 17.96 -1.02 6.32
CA ALA A 35 18.74 0.17 5.96
C ALA A 35 17.89 1.47 5.85
N GLY A 36 16.60 1.36 5.53
CA GLY A 36 15.69 2.51 5.45
C GLY A 36 15.35 3.16 6.82
N TYR A 37 15.43 2.40 7.91
CA TYR A 37 15.09 2.86 9.27
C TYR A 37 16.28 2.92 10.23
N HIS A 38 17.31 2.12 9.97
CA HIS A 38 18.48 2.00 10.84
C HIS A 38 19.51 3.11 10.57
N ARG A 39 19.31 4.29 11.19
CA ARG A 39 20.23 5.44 11.06
C ARG A 39 21.15 5.66 12.26
N SER A 40 20.88 5.02 13.40
CA SER A 40 21.49 5.36 14.70
C SER A 40 22.65 4.44 15.11
N GLY A 41 23.04 3.46 14.28
CA GLY A 41 24.11 2.49 14.60
C GLY A 41 23.77 1.47 15.71
N ASN A 42 22.73 1.72 16.51
CA ASN A 42 22.28 0.84 17.57
C ASN A 42 21.22 -0.13 17.06
N SER A 43 21.47 -1.44 17.14
CA SER A 43 20.50 -2.45 16.72
C SER A 43 19.24 -2.40 17.58
N VAL A 44 18.08 -2.37 16.93
CA VAL A 44 16.75 -2.43 17.55
C VAL A 44 16.51 -3.86 18.03
N LYS A 45 16.15 -4.04 19.31
CA LYS A 45 15.99 -5.38 19.93
C LYS A 45 14.61 -5.62 20.56
N SER A 46 13.74 -4.62 20.55
CA SER A 46 12.42 -4.72 21.17
C SER A 46 11.35 -4.06 20.31
N VAL A 47 10.09 -4.47 20.48
CA VAL A 47 8.92 -3.84 19.86
C VAL A 47 8.84 -2.35 20.24
N ARG A 48 9.16 -2.03 21.49
CA ARG A 48 9.18 -0.64 21.96
C ARG A 48 10.19 0.21 21.20
N ASP A 49 11.40 -0.31 21.01
CA ASP A 49 12.45 0.41 20.28
C ASP A 49 12.08 0.53 18.79
N ALA A 50 11.50 -0.53 18.21
CA ALA A 50 10.99 -0.52 16.85
C ALA A 50 9.91 0.57 16.66
N VAL A 51 8.92 0.63 17.54
CA VAL A 51 7.87 1.65 17.52
C VAL A 51 8.43 3.06 17.71
N ARG A 52 9.51 3.23 18.48
CA ARG A 52 10.19 4.54 18.61
C ARG A 52 10.94 4.96 17.35
N VAL A 53 11.55 4.01 16.65
CA VAL A 53 12.32 4.26 15.42
C VAL A 53 11.40 4.51 14.22
N ILE A 54 10.41 3.64 14.03
CA ILE A 54 9.51 3.66 12.87
C ILE A 54 8.28 4.54 13.12
N GLY A 55 7.79 4.59 14.36
CA GLY A 55 6.48 5.12 14.71
C GLY A 55 5.40 4.04 14.72
N THR A 56 4.42 4.15 15.63
CA THR A 56 3.32 3.19 15.80
C THR A 56 2.55 2.94 14.52
N ARG A 57 2.27 4.02 13.78
CA ARG A 57 1.40 4.00 12.62
C ARG A 57 2.05 3.30 11.41
N ALA A 58 3.31 3.58 11.12
CA ALA A 58 4.05 2.88 10.08
C ALA A 58 4.36 1.42 10.49
N SER A 59 4.55 1.15 11.78
CA SER A 59 4.67 -0.23 12.29
C SER A 59 3.39 -1.04 12.05
N TYR A 60 2.22 -0.43 12.27
CA TYR A 60 0.92 -1.05 12.02
C TYR A 60 0.72 -1.35 10.52
N ASP A 61 1.00 -0.39 9.64
CA ASP A 61 0.90 -0.57 8.19
C ASP A 61 1.77 -1.72 7.69
N ALA A 62 3.03 -1.78 8.14
CA ALA A 62 3.96 -2.80 7.73
C ALA A 62 3.48 -4.20 8.15
N LEU A 63 2.99 -4.32 9.40
CA LEU A 63 2.43 -5.57 9.88
C LEU A 63 1.19 -5.95 9.08
N LEU A 64 0.25 -5.02 8.83
CA LEU A 64 -0.92 -5.31 8.00
C LEU A 64 -0.52 -5.77 6.59
N ALA A 65 0.40 -5.07 5.92
CA ALA A 65 0.85 -5.45 4.59
C ALA A 65 1.46 -6.88 4.56
N ILE A 66 2.28 -7.22 5.56
CA ILE A 66 2.88 -8.55 5.68
C ILE A 66 1.81 -9.62 5.95
N PHE A 67 0.92 -9.36 6.91
CA PHE A 67 -0.11 -10.32 7.31
C PHE A 67 -1.13 -10.59 6.21
N THR A 68 -1.53 -9.55 5.49
CA THR A 68 -2.47 -9.69 4.37
C THR A 68 -1.96 -10.71 3.34
N LEU A 69 -0.66 -10.74 3.06
CA LEU A 69 -0.08 -11.73 2.14
C LEU A 69 0.30 -13.07 2.81
N ASP A 70 0.37 -13.17 4.13
CA ASP A 70 0.50 -14.45 4.84
C ASP A 70 -0.79 -15.31 4.75
N LEU A 71 -1.94 -14.68 4.49
CA LEU A 71 -3.22 -15.39 4.32
C LEU A 71 -3.25 -16.27 3.07
N VAL A 72 -2.31 -16.05 2.13
CA VAL A 72 -2.21 -16.80 0.88
C VAL A 72 -0.99 -17.71 0.96
N THR A 73 -1.20 -19.01 0.68
CA THR A 73 -0.09 -19.95 0.59
C THR A 73 0.62 -19.79 -0.76
N PHE A 74 1.90 -19.42 -0.72
CA PHE A 74 2.74 -19.33 -1.91
C PHE A 74 3.72 -20.50 -2.01
N PRO A 75 3.81 -21.18 -3.16
CA PRO A 75 4.92 -22.08 -3.46
C PRO A 75 6.28 -21.42 -3.24
N THR A 76 7.29 -22.18 -2.80
CA THR A 76 8.63 -21.66 -2.47
C THR A 76 9.26 -20.84 -3.61
N HIS A 77 9.06 -21.26 -4.85
CA HIS A 77 9.59 -20.57 -6.03
C HIS A 77 8.92 -19.21 -6.31
N LEU A 78 7.75 -18.94 -5.74
CA LEU A 78 7.03 -17.66 -5.85
C LEU A 78 7.25 -16.73 -4.66
N GLN A 79 8.04 -17.13 -3.65
CA GLN A 79 8.36 -16.27 -2.51
C GLN A 79 9.01 -14.93 -2.91
N PRO A 80 9.86 -14.84 -3.94
CA PRO A 80 10.35 -13.55 -4.42
C PRO A 80 9.23 -12.60 -4.89
N LEU A 81 8.23 -13.11 -5.62
CA LEU A 81 7.09 -12.31 -6.09
C LEU A 81 6.21 -11.86 -4.92
N ARG A 82 5.95 -12.76 -3.97
CA ARG A 82 5.27 -12.41 -2.72
C ARG A 82 5.99 -11.26 -2.00
N ASN A 83 7.31 -11.37 -1.84
CA ASN A 83 8.12 -10.34 -1.17
C ASN A 83 8.15 -9.02 -1.94
N PHE A 84 8.11 -9.08 -3.27
CA PHE A 84 7.94 -7.88 -4.11
C PHE A 84 6.58 -7.25 -3.86
N LEU A 85 5.49 -8.02 -3.91
CA LEU A 85 4.13 -7.52 -3.71
C LEU A 85 3.92 -6.94 -2.30
N THR A 86 4.47 -7.57 -1.25
CA THR A 86 4.46 -7.02 0.12
C THR A 86 5.10 -5.63 0.16
N ARG A 87 6.30 -5.50 -0.44
CA ARG A 87 7.01 -4.22 -0.49
C ARG A 87 6.24 -3.19 -1.30
N HIS A 88 5.72 -3.58 -2.44
CA HIS A 88 4.88 -2.74 -3.29
C HIS A 88 3.68 -2.17 -2.51
N ILE A 89 2.89 -3.02 -1.83
CA ILE A 89 1.75 -2.61 -1.00
C ILE A 89 2.19 -1.59 0.06
N PHE A 90 3.29 -1.87 0.75
CA PHE A 90 3.81 -1.00 1.79
C PHE A 90 4.29 0.35 1.23
N SER A 91 5.01 0.34 0.11
CA SER A 91 5.47 1.55 -0.59
C SER A 91 4.28 2.41 -1.03
N VAL A 92 3.23 1.80 -1.58
CA VAL A 92 2.01 2.51 -2.02
C VAL A 92 1.35 3.19 -0.82
N LEU A 93 1.09 2.46 0.27
CA LEU A 93 0.47 3.04 1.46
C LEU A 93 1.33 4.15 2.10
N ALA A 94 2.63 3.92 2.23
CA ALA A 94 3.54 4.91 2.79
C ALA A 94 3.60 6.18 1.92
N THR A 95 3.63 6.02 0.60
CA THR A 95 3.63 7.14 -0.36
C THR A 95 2.29 7.88 -0.34
N ALA A 96 1.16 7.17 -0.38
CA ALA A 96 -0.18 7.76 -0.29
C ALA A 96 -0.36 8.62 0.98
N ARG A 97 0.18 8.16 2.11
CA ARG A 97 0.16 8.92 3.36
C ARG A 97 1.08 10.15 3.37
N ARG A 98 2.20 10.11 2.64
CA ARG A 98 3.06 11.29 2.45
C ARG A 98 2.45 12.31 1.51
N ILE A 99 1.60 11.88 0.58
CA ILE A 99 0.83 12.76 -0.31
C ILE A 99 -0.31 13.45 0.45
N ALA A 100 -0.99 12.75 1.35
CA ALA A 100 -2.23 13.22 2.02
C ALA A 100 -2.18 14.66 2.61
N PRO A 101 -1.10 15.12 3.26
CA PRO A 101 -1.01 16.51 3.76
C PRO A 101 -1.04 17.58 2.66
N TYR A 102 -0.74 17.19 1.43
CA TYR A 102 -0.69 18.05 0.26
C TYR A 102 -1.90 17.89 -0.64
N ALA A 103 -2.95 17.18 -0.22
CA ALA A 103 -4.19 17.10 -0.97
C ALA A 103 -4.93 18.45 -0.99
N SER A 104 -5.75 18.67 -2.02
CA SER A 104 -6.69 19.78 -2.06
C SER A 104 -7.87 19.51 -1.10
N PRO A 105 -8.64 20.54 -0.67
CA PRO A 105 -9.73 20.38 0.28
C PRO A 105 -10.76 19.29 -0.09
N GLU A 106 -11.08 19.19 -1.37
CA GLU A 106 -11.99 18.20 -1.96
C GLU A 106 -11.44 16.77 -1.97
N HIS A 107 -10.12 16.60 -1.83
CA HIS A 107 -9.45 15.29 -1.81
C HIS A 107 -8.80 14.96 -0.47
N VAL A 108 -9.21 15.60 0.63
CA VAL A 108 -8.70 15.26 1.96
C VAL A 108 -9.17 13.86 2.37
N VAL A 109 -8.21 13.03 2.81
CA VAL A 109 -8.51 11.71 3.38
C VAL A 109 -8.88 11.87 4.85
N ALA A 110 -10.18 11.88 5.13
CA ALA A 110 -10.73 12.05 6.48
C ALA A 110 -10.36 10.88 7.43
N ASP A 111 -10.48 9.64 6.96
CA ASP A 111 -10.05 8.45 7.70
C ASP A 111 -8.81 7.80 7.09
N GLN A 112 -7.72 7.88 7.84
CA GLN A 112 -6.43 7.31 7.48
C GLN A 112 -6.37 5.78 7.63
N THR A 113 -7.33 5.21 8.36
CA THR A 113 -7.53 3.77 8.49
C THR A 113 -8.20 3.23 7.23
N HIS A 114 -9.25 3.90 6.75
CA HIS A 114 -9.88 3.62 5.45
C HIS A 114 -8.86 3.58 4.30
N LEU A 115 -8.03 4.64 4.17
CA LEU A 115 -6.94 4.67 3.18
C LEU A 115 -5.99 3.47 3.30
N ALA A 116 -5.68 3.03 4.52
CA ALA A 116 -4.82 1.87 4.71
C ALA A 116 -5.48 0.57 4.25
N PHE A 117 -6.76 0.38 4.55
CA PHE A 117 -7.48 -0.81 4.08
C PHE A 117 -7.60 -0.83 2.57
N VAL A 118 -7.96 0.29 1.93
CA VAL A 118 -7.99 0.39 0.46
C VAL A 118 -6.62 0.05 -0.11
N ALA A 119 -5.55 0.72 0.31
CA ALA A 119 -4.20 0.49 -0.24
C ALA A 119 -3.69 -0.95 -0.05
N ILE A 120 -4.02 -1.61 1.06
CA ILE A 120 -3.54 -2.95 1.40
C ILE A 120 -4.36 -4.04 0.72
N VAL A 121 -5.69 -3.92 0.75
CA VAL A 121 -6.58 -4.96 0.24
C VAL A 121 -6.65 -4.92 -1.29
N ASP A 122 -6.40 -3.77 -1.90
CA ASP A 122 -6.44 -3.59 -3.35
C ASP A 122 -5.58 -4.60 -4.14
N LYS A 123 -4.41 -5.00 -3.62
CA LYS A 123 -3.53 -5.98 -4.28
C LYS A 123 -3.74 -7.42 -3.82
N LEU A 124 -4.70 -7.68 -2.92
CA LEU A 124 -4.90 -9.00 -2.35
C LEU A 124 -5.42 -10.00 -3.38
N GLY A 125 -6.28 -9.58 -4.30
CA GLY A 125 -6.72 -10.45 -5.39
C GLY A 125 -5.58 -10.85 -6.32
N ILE A 126 -4.58 -9.98 -6.55
CA ILE A 126 -3.35 -10.34 -7.28
C ILE A 126 -2.59 -11.44 -6.54
N ALA A 127 -2.44 -11.30 -5.21
CA ALA A 127 -1.82 -12.32 -4.38
C ALA A 127 -2.55 -13.67 -4.47
N LEU A 128 -3.89 -13.66 -4.40
CA LEU A 128 -4.71 -14.87 -4.51
C LEU A 128 -4.60 -15.53 -5.89
N ALA A 129 -4.63 -14.73 -6.96
CA ALA A 129 -4.46 -15.22 -8.34
C ALA A 129 -3.10 -15.89 -8.53
N MET A 130 -2.02 -15.26 -8.03
CA MET A 130 -0.68 -15.85 -8.03
C MET A 130 -0.58 -17.13 -7.20
N GLY A 131 -1.13 -17.14 -5.98
CA GLY A 131 -1.08 -18.32 -5.10
C GLY A 131 -1.78 -19.54 -5.69
N ARG A 132 -2.82 -19.32 -6.50
CA ARG A 132 -3.51 -20.38 -7.27
C ARG A 132 -2.83 -20.73 -8.59
N MET A 133 -1.80 -19.97 -9.01
CA MET A 133 -1.09 -20.14 -10.28
C MET A 133 -2.02 -20.15 -11.51
N HIS A 134 -3.05 -19.30 -11.52
CA HIS A 134 -4.06 -19.26 -12.58
C HIS A 134 -3.94 -17.99 -13.43
N GLY A 135 -4.29 -18.11 -14.72
CA GLY A 135 -4.52 -16.97 -15.62
C GLY A 135 -3.26 -16.22 -16.08
N ALA A 136 -3.49 -15.07 -16.73
CA ALA A 136 -2.44 -14.19 -17.26
C ALA A 136 -1.69 -13.41 -16.15
N THR A 137 -2.24 -13.36 -14.94
CA THR A 137 -1.71 -12.60 -13.79
C THR A 137 -0.31 -13.05 -13.38
N MET A 138 0.01 -14.35 -13.41
CA MET A 138 1.32 -14.83 -12.96
C MET A 138 2.46 -14.39 -13.90
N PRO A 139 2.41 -14.67 -15.21
CA PRO A 139 3.42 -14.14 -16.14
C PRO A 139 3.54 -12.61 -16.12
N ALA A 140 2.40 -11.90 -16.03
CA ALA A 140 2.39 -10.45 -15.93
C ALA A 140 3.09 -9.94 -14.67
N MET A 141 2.86 -10.59 -13.52
CA MET A 141 3.51 -10.22 -12.27
C MET A 141 5.01 -10.51 -12.28
N MET A 142 5.45 -11.59 -12.96
CA MET A 142 6.88 -11.84 -13.17
C MET A 142 7.54 -10.71 -13.97
N ALA A 143 6.88 -10.24 -15.04
CA ALA A 143 7.38 -9.12 -15.84
C ALA A 143 7.44 -7.83 -15.01
N VAL A 144 6.36 -7.50 -14.30
CA VAL A 144 6.29 -6.34 -13.38
C VAL A 144 7.42 -6.37 -12.35
N ALA A 145 7.64 -7.51 -11.70
CA ALA A 145 8.69 -7.64 -10.69
C ALA A 145 10.09 -7.54 -11.29
N SER A 146 10.31 -8.08 -12.50
CA SER A 146 11.57 -7.95 -13.23
C SER A 146 11.87 -6.50 -13.59
N ASP A 147 10.85 -5.79 -14.09
CA ASP A 147 10.96 -4.40 -14.54
C ASP A 147 10.83 -3.39 -13.38
N SER A 148 10.60 -3.88 -12.16
CA SER A 148 10.34 -3.08 -10.96
C SER A 148 9.21 -2.06 -11.15
N ARG A 149 8.15 -2.44 -11.87
CA ARG A 149 6.99 -1.57 -12.08
C ARG A 149 6.08 -1.50 -10.86
N HIS A 150 5.46 -0.36 -10.67
CA HIS A 150 4.50 -0.08 -9.60
C HIS A 150 3.13 0.36 -10.13
N TRP A 151 3.01 0.74 -11.40
CA TRP A 151 1.70 1.02 -11.99
C TRP A 151 1.03 -0.28 -12.45
N LEU A 152 0.07 -0.78 -11.65
CA LEU A 152 -0.59 -2.07 -11.91
C LEU A 152 -1.99 -1.90 -12.52
N HIS A 153 -2.73 -0.86 -12.13
CA HIS A 153 -4.11 -0.61 -12.58
C HIS A 153 -4.26 -0.33 -14.09
N GLY A 154 -3.16 -0.11 -14.82
CA GLY A 154 -3.16 0.04 -16.27
C GLY A 154 -2.91 -1.25 -17.07
N MET A 155 -2.88 -2.40 -16.40
CA MET A 155 -2.52 -3.68 -17.01
C MET A 155 -3.73 -4.64 -17.04
N PRO A 156 -4.28 -4.97 -18.22
CA PRO A 156 -5.46 -5.83 -18.35
C PRO A 156 -5.31 -7.21 -17.69
N GLU A 157 -4.09 -7.71 -17.54
CA GLU A 157 -3.80 -9.00 -16.91
C GLU A 157 -4.11 -9.03 -15.40
N PHE A 158 -4.41 -7.88 -14.79
CA PHE A 158 -4.76 -7.75 -13.38
C PHE A 158 -6.23 -7.36 -13.14
N ASP A 159 -7.02 -7.07 -14.16
CA ASP A 159 -8.40 -6.55 -14.00
C ASP A 159 -9.27 -7.49 -13.13
N GLU A 160 -9.33 -8.79 -13.47
CA GLU A 160 -10.05 -9.79 -12.68
C GLU A 160 -9.52 -9.91 -11.25
N ALA A 161 -8.21 -9.70 -11.07
CA ALA A 161 -7.58 -9.78 -9.76
C ALA A 161 -7.95 -8.57 -8.90
N PHE A 162 -8.08 -7.37 -9.47
CA PHE A 162 -8.58 -6.20 -8.73
C PHE A 162 -10.06 -6.35 -8.36
N GLU A 163 -10.90 -6.89 -9.26
CA GLU A 163 -12.30 -7.19 -8.94
C GLU A 163 -12.43 -8.22 -7.79
N LEU A 164 -11.52 -9.20 -7.72
CA LEU A 164 -11.46 -10.16 -6.62
C LEU A 164 -11.14 -9.49 -5.27
N SER A 165 -10.31 -8.44 -5.25
CA SER A 165 -9.99 -7.72 -4.00
C SER A 165 -11.24 -7.15 -3.33
N ALA A 166 -12.19 -6.60 -4.09
CA ALA A 166 -13.47 -6.12 -3.56
C ALA A 166 -14.31 -7.25 -2.94
N GLN A 167 -14.35 -8.42 -3.59
CA GLN A 167 -15.07 -9.59 -3.06
C GLN A 167 -14.46 -10.09 -1.75
N VAL A 168 -13.12 -10.06 -1.63
CA VAL A 168 -12.43 -10.43 -0.39
C VAL A 168 -12.76 -9.43 0.73
N ALA A 169 -12.72 -8.14 0.45
CA ALA A 169 -13.10 -7.10 1.42
C ALA A 169 -14.52 -7.32 1.97
N ARG A 170 -15.49 -7.63 1.10
CA ARG A 170 -16.86 -8.00 1.52
C ARG A 170 -16.88 -9.26 2.38
N SER A 171 -16.12 -10.29 1.99
CA SER A 171 -16.07 -11.55 2.76
C SER A 171 -15.48 -11.39 4.16
N TRP A 172 -14.71 -10.33 4.38
CA TRP A 172 -14.13 -9.99 5.68
C TRP A 172 -15.00 -9.04 6.51
N ASP A 173 -16.23 -8.76 6.04
CA ASP A 173 -17.18 -7.87 6.72
C ASP A 173 -16.58 -6.46 6.97
N MET A 174 -15.80 -5.98 5.99
CA MET A 174 -15.30 -4.61 6.01
C MET A 174 -16.43 -3.62 5.75
N SER A 175 -16.25 -2.36 6.18
CA SER A 175 -17.18 -1.27 5.85
C SER A 175 -17.41 -1.21 4.34
N GLU A 176 -18.66 -1.06 3.91
CA GLU A 176 -19.07 -1.09 2.49
C GLU A 176 -18.31 -0.06 1.62
N GLU A 177 -17.83 1.02 2.23
CA GLU A 177 -16.97 2.01 1.57
C GLU A 177 -15.68 1.37 1.00
N VAL A 178 -15.10 0.37 1.67
CA VAL A 178 -13.84 -0.26 1.23
C VAL A 178 -14.08 -1.10 -0.04
N PRO A 179 -15.01 -2.08 -0.09
CA PRO A 179 -15.33 -2.78 -1.32
C PRO A 179 -15.70 -1.86 -2.49
N GLN A 180 -16.48 -0.79 -2.25
CA GLN A 180 -16.86 0.17 -3.30
C GLN A 180 -15.64 0.88 -3.88
N ASP A 181 -14.72 1.33 -3.01
CA ASP A 181 -13.47 1.95 -3.45
C ASP A 181 -12.59 0.98 -4.26
N LEU A 182 -12.55 -0.29 -3.88
CA LEU A 182 -11.84 -1.33 -4.63
C LEU A 182 -12.47 -1.62 -6.00
N GLU A 183 -13.80 -1.60 -6.10
CA GLU A 183 -14.51 -1.71 -7.39
C GLU A 183 -14.23 -0.50 -8.29
N HIS A 184 -14.21 0.69 -7.72
CA HIS A 184 -13.83 1.89 -8.46
C HIS A 184 -12.38 1.83 -8.94
N LEU A 185 -11.45 1.34 -8.12
CA LEU A 185 -10.05 1.15 -8.49
C LEU A 185 -9.88 0.11 -9.61
N ALA A 186 -10.59 -1.01 -9.54
CA ALA A 186 -10.57 -2.04 -10.58
C ALA A 186 -10.96 -1.49 -11.97
N ARG A 187 -11.82 -0.46 -12.01
CA ARG A 187 -12.24 0.24 -13.25
C ARG A 187 -11.89 1.71 -13.21
N TRP A 188 -10.65 2.00 -12.85
CA TRP A 188 -10.25 3.35 -12.47
C TRP A 188 -10.52 4.40 -13.55
N ALA A 189 -10.29 4.05 -14.82
CA ALA A 189 -10.45 4.98 -15.94
C ALA A 189 -11.90 5.45 -16.11
N GLU A 190 -12.87 4.58 -15.82
CA GLU A 190 -14.30 4.86 -15.92
C GLU A 190 -14.82 5.63 -14.70
N HIS A 191 -14.26 5.34 -13.51
CA HIS A 191 -14.74 5.88 -12.24
C HIS A 191 -13.95 7.08 -11.71
N MET A 192 -12.91 7.53 -12.40
CA MET A 192 -12.07 8.64 -11.95
C MET A 192 -12.87 9.88 -11.44
N PRO A 193 -13.98 10.31 -12.07
CA PRO A 193 -14.74 11.48 -11.59
C PRO A 193 -15.51 11.26 -10.28
N VAL A 194 -15.76 10.02 -9.88
CA VAL A 194 -16.60 9.65 -8.72
C VAL A 194 -15.83 8.89 -7.64
N MET A 195 -14.53 8.73 -7.81
CA MET A 195 -13.66 8.08 -6.85
C MET A 195 -13.60 8.83 -5.52
N SER A 196 -13.41 8.07 -4.45
CA SER A 196 -13.09 8.66 -3.15
C SER A 196 -11.69 9.28 -3.16
N SER A 197 -11.45 10.17 -2.20
CA SER A 197 -10.11 10.69 -1.91
C SER A 197 -9.09 9.57 -1.69
N ALA A 198 -9.48 8.45 -1.05
CA ALA A 198 -8.56 7.35 -0.79
C ALA A 198 -8.09 6.69 -2.09
N CYS A 199 -9.00 6.43 -3.04
CA CYS A 199 -8.65 5.87 -4.35
C CYS A 199 -7.69 6.77 -5.12
N HIS A 200 -7.96 8.08 -5.17
CA HIS A 200 -7.06 9.04 -5.82
C HIS A 200 -5.65 9.03 -5.22
N HIS A 201 -5.52 8.88 -3.89
CA HIS A 201 -4.21 8.80 -3.23
C HIS A 201 -3.47 7.50 -3.54
N VAL A 202 -4.20 6.38 -3.62
CA VAL A 202 -3.62 5.07 -3.96
C VAL A 202 -3.11 5.07 -5.39
N LEU A 203 -3.91 5.53 -6.35
CA LEU A 203 -3.49 5.62 -7.75
C LEU A 203 -2.30 6.58 -7.92
N ALA A 204 -2.38 7.77 -7.32
CA ALA A 204 -1.26 8.72 -7.38
C ALA A 204 0.02 8.14 -6.78
N ALA A 205 -0.08 7.40 -5.67
CA ALA A 205 1.08 6.75 -5.07
C ALA A 205 1.72 5.70 -6.00
N GLU A 206 0.93 4.88 -6.70
CA GLU A 206 1.47 3.94 -7.70
C GLU A 206 2.17 4.67 -8.85
N ALA A 207 1.54 5.70 -9.41
CA ALA A 207 2.12 6.47 -10.50
C ALA A 207 3.45 7.13 -10.09
N LEU A 208 3.51 7.71 -8.89
CA LEU A 208 4.74 8.32 -8.37
C LEU A 208 5.85 7.28 -8.13
N LEU A 209 5.51 6.09 -7.64
CA LEU A 209 6.47 4.99 -7.47
C LEU A 209 7.03 4.54 -8.82
N ASP A 210 6.18 4.38 -9.83
CA ASP A 210 6.58 3.95 -11.17
C ASP A 210 7.46 5.01 -11.85
N ALA A 211 7.07 6.29 -11.73
CA ALA A 211 7.86 7.42 -12.19
C ALA A 211 9.25 7.48 -11.54
N LYS A 212 9.35 7.17 -10.24
CA LYS A 212 10.64 7.12 -9.52
C LYS A 212 11.56 6.02 -10.03
N LYS A 213 11.01 4.88 -10.47
CA LYS A 213 11.79 3.71 -10.90
C LYS A 213 12.33 3.81 -12.32
N GLY A 214 11.74 4.63 -13.19
CA GLY A 214 12.30 4.78 -14.54
C GLY A 214 11.58 5.70 -15.50
N MET A 215 10.31 6.05 -15.27
CA MET A 215 9.59 6.93 -16.21
C MET A 215 10.05 8.40 -16.09
N GLY A 216 10.56 8.80 -14.92
CA GLY A 216 10.93 10.18 -14.63
C GLY A 216 9.72 11.06 -14.29
N ASN A 217 9.99 12.27 -13.78
CA ASN A 217 8.96 13.20 -13.35
C ASN A 217 8.12 13.73 -14.54
N ASP A 218 8.74 13.79 -15.73
CA ASP A 218 8.08 14.29 -16.95
C ASP A 218 6.88 13.41 -17.34
N ALA A 219 6.94 12.11 -17.06
CA ALA A 219 5.83 11.21 -17.32
C ALA A 219 4.57 11.57 -16.51
N LEU A 220 4.72 12.17 -15.31
CA LEU A 220 3.60 12.65 -14.50
C LEU A 220 2.93 13.91 -15.09
N LEU A 221 3.59 14.58 -16.03
CA LEU A 221 3.06 15.74 -16.76
C LEU A 221 2.33 15.33 -18.05
N GLU A 222 2.32 14.04 -18.39
CA GLU A 222 1.60 13.48 -19.53
C GLU A 222 0.26 12.85 -19.11
N ALA A 223 -0.64 12.66 -20.07
CA ALA A 223 -1.89 11.96 -19.83
C ALA A 223 -1.62 10.46 -19.56
N PRO A 224 -2.37 9.80 -18.65
CA PRO A 224 -3.50 10.33 -17.89
C PRO A 224 -3.11 11.07 -16.61
N PHE A 225 -1.88 10.93 -16.12
CA PHE A 225 -1.45 11.37 -14.78
C PHE A 225 -1.57 12.88 -14.56
N ARG A 226 -1.29 13.68 -15.60
CA ARG A 226 -1.40 15.14 -15.55
C ARG A 226 -2.81 15.63 -15.20
N ASP A 227 -3.83 14.82 -15.47
CA ASP A 227 -5.24 15.18 -15.30
C ASP A 227 -5.76 14.71 -13.93
N TRP A 228 -4.90 14.12 -13.09
CA TRP A 228 -5.29 13.60 -11.78
C TRP A 228 -5.22 14.70 -10.71
N PRO A 229 -6.31 14.94 -9.96
CA PRO A 229 -6.39 16.06 -9.03
C PRO A 229 -5.28 16.09 -7.98
N VAL A 230 -4.92 14.91 -7.45
CA VAL A 230 -3.88 14.78 -6.44
C VAL A 230 -2.50 15.12 -7.00
N ILE A 231 -2.16 14.66 -8.21
CA ILE A 231 -0.87 14.93 -8.86
C ILE A 231 -0.79 16.40 -9.26
N GLN A 232 -1.85 16.95 -9.87
CA GLN A 232 -1.93 18.37 -10.21
C GLN A 232 -1.67 19.26 -9.00
N ASN A 233 -2.31 18.95 -7.87
CA ASN A 233 -2.20 19.78 -6.67
C ASN A 233 -0.79 19.74 -6.06
N LEU A 234 -0.05 18.63 -6.18
CA LEU A 234 1.37 18.58 -5.79
C LEU A 234 2.20 19.59 -6.58
N PHE A 235 2.05 19.60 -7.91
CA PHE A 235 2.75 20.55 -8.78
C PHE A 235 2.31 22.01 -8.53
N THR A 236 1.01 22.26 -8.36
CA THR A 236 0.50 23.61 -8.04
C THR A 236 1.07 24.15 -6.73
N ARG A 237 1.33 23.28 -5.75
CA ARG A 237 1.96 23.64 -4.47
C ARG A 237 3.49 23.72 -4.53
N GLY A 238 4.09 23.49 -5.70
CA GLY A 238 5.55 23.48 -5.86
C GLY A 238 6.24 22.33 -5.13
N VAL A 239 5.52 21.25 -4.83
CA VAL A 239 6.07 20.05 -4.21
C VAL A 239 6.62 19.14 -5.30
N ASP A 240 7.89 18.75 -5.22
CA ASP A 240 8.44 17.70 -6.06
C ASP A 240 7.79 16.34 -5.69
N PRO A 241 6.97 15.73 -6.56
CA PRO A 241 6.28 14.48 -6.24
C PRO A 241 7.25 13.34 -5.89
N MET A 242 8.44 13.32 -6.51
CA MET A 242 9.44 12.27 -6.26
C MET A 242 10.06 12.34 -4.86
N SER A 243 9.99 13.49 -4.20
CA SER A 243 10.44 13.64 -2.81
C SER A 243 9.52 12.94 -1.80
N LEU A 244 8.28 12.66 -2.20
CA LEU A 244 7.28 12.01 -1.34
C LEU A 244 7.31 10.48 -1.43
N VAL A 245 7.99 9.92 -2.43
CA VAL A 245 8.04 8.47 -2.65
C VAL A 245 8.74 7.76 -1.49
N ALA A 246 8.10 6.73 -0.95
CA ALA A 246 8.67 5.82 0.02
C ALA A 246 9.17 4.55 -0.69
N ASP A 247 10.45 4.56 -1.09
CA ASP A 247 11.10 3.43 -1.75
C ASP A 247 11.77 2.51 -0.71
N TRP A 248 11.55 1.19 -0.82
CA TRP A 248 11.96 0.15 0.13
C TRP A 248 12.62 -1.05 -0.55
#